data_AF-A0A1J5MYW6-F1
#
_entry.id   AF-A0A1J5MYW6-F1
#
_cell.length_a   1.000
_cell.length_b   1.000
_cell.length_c   1.000
_cell.angle_alpha   90.00
_cell.angle_beta   90.00
_cell.angle_gamma   90.00
#
_symmetry.space_group_name_H-M   'P 1'
#
loop_
_entity.id
_entity.type
_entity.pdbx_description
1 polymer ?
#
loop_
_entity_poly.entity_id
_entity_poly.type
_entity_poly.pdbx_seq_one_letter_code
_entity_poly.pdbx_strand_id
1 'polypeptide(L)'
;MQTAINNLAIDVDFSFLPFEINPQMPSTGQTIDDYFLHHLSWSRQKLKGYKASVVNTAKRAGVDINYTNRTMYFNSKNAHKLMLWAKEHNEHIALYEVFIDAYFSQGADISDVEVLTKLVQQTSLDSSQVNDILLMPQFENQFRMAKQRVSILEVDTVPVFFINKVALASNIKSVVGFEKALIDALKN
;
A
#
# COMPACT_ATOMS: atom_id res chain seq x y z
N MET A 1 -7.11 1.69 11.24
CA MET A 1 -7.81 2.94 10.88
C MET A 1 -9.24 2.66 10.40
N GLN A 2 -9.45 1.92 9.31
CA GLN A 2 -10.81 1.67 8.77
C GLN A 2 -11.77 1.02 9.79
N THR A 3 -11.31 0.03 10.56
CA THR A 3 -12.11 -0.54 11.66
C THR A 3 -12.52 0.53 12.68
N ALA A 4 -11.63 1.47 13.02
CA ALA A 4 -11.93 2.54 13.96
C ALA A 4 -12.97 3.53 13.38
N ILE A 5 -12.85 3.88 12.11
CA ILE A 5 -13.84 4.70 11.40
C ILE A 5 -15.21 4.04 11.45
N ASN A 6 -15.28 2.74 11.11
CA ASN A 6 -16.52 1.96 11.12
C ASN A 6 -17.12 1.84 12.53
N ASN A 7 -16.29 1.56 13.55
CA ASN A 7 -16.75 1.46 14.95
C ASN A 7 -17.36 2.76 15.46
N LEU A 8 -16.82 3.91 15.03
CA LEU A 8 -17.29 5.23 15.44
C LEU A 8 -18.49 5.72 14.62
N ALA A 9 -18.81 5.07 13.49
CA ALA A 9 -19.86 5.48 12.57
C ALA A 9 -19.76 6.97 12.15
N ILE A 10 -18.54 7.42 11.84
CA ILE A 10 -18.23 8.80 11.42
C ILE A 10 -18.02 8.90 9.91
N ASP A 11 -18.36 10.06 9.36
CA ASP A 11 -18.07 10.38 7.95
C ASP A 11 -16.66 10.96 7.80
N VAL A 12 -15.85 10.35 6.93
CA VAL A 12 -14.45 10.73 6.73
C VAL A 12 -14.06 10.60 5.26
N ASP A 13 -13.34 11.60 4.73
CA ASP A 13 -12.60 11.45 3.47
C ASP A 13 -11.32 10.64 3.71
N PHE A 14 -11.44 9.32 3.62
CA PHE A 14 -10.32 8.40 3.75
C PHE A 14 -9.69 8.14 2.38
N SER A 15 -8.40 8.45 2.24
CA SER A 15 -7.67 8.15 1.01
C SER A 15 -6.21 7.79 1.25
N PHE A 16 -5.63 7.08 0.29
CA PHE A 16 -4.23 6.67 0.30
C PHE A 16 -3.35 7.69 -0.40
N LEU A 17 -2.14 7.86 0.12
CA LEU A 17 -1.08 8.63 -0.54
C LEU A 17 -0.03 7.67 -1.12
N PRO A 18 0.46 7.89 -2.35
CA PRO A 18 1.42 7.00 -2.95
C PRO A 18 2.79 7.15 -2.29
N PHE A 19 3.39 6.01 -1.90
CA PHE A 19 4.75 5.95 -1.37
C PHE A 19 5.44 4.66 -1.83
N GLU A 20 6.53 4.81 -2.57
CA GLU A 20 7.33 3.68 -3.06
C GLU A 20 8.55 3.50 -2.17
N ILE A 21 8.67 2.36 -1.48
CA ILE A 21 9.84 2.04 -0.65
C ILE A 21 11.10 1.90 -1.51
N ASN A 22 10.97 1.30 -2.70
CA ASN A 22 12.06 1.19 -3.67
C ASN A 22 11.56 1.62 -5.06
N PRO A 23 11.62 2.93 -5.39
CA PRO A 23 11.21 3.45 -6.71
C PRO A 23 12.08 2.92 -7.86
N GLN A 24 13.27 2.40 -7.55
CA GLN A 24 14.23 1.87 -8.53
C GLN A 24 14.16 0.34 -8.64
N MET A 25 13.12 -0.29 -8.05
CA MET A 25 12.91 -1.73 -8.20
C MET A 25 12.79 -2.06 -9.70
N PRO A 26 13.58 -3.02 -10.23
CA PRO A 26 13.49 -3.43 -11.63
C PRO A 26 12.07 -3.91 -12.00
N SER A 27 11.72 -3.81 -13.29
CA SER A 27 10.42 -4.29 -13.78
C SER A 27 10.26 -5.80 -13.61
N THR A 28 11.35 -6.56 -13.63
CA THR A 28 11.35 -8.01 -13.34
C THR A 28 11.23 -8.33 -11.85
N GLY A 29 11.25 -7.32 -10.98
CA GLY A 29 11.35 -7.47 -9.54
C GLY A 29 12.70 -8.02 -9.08
N GLN A 30 12.74 -8.42 -7.81
CA GLN A 30 13.88 -9.03 -7.15
C GLN A 30 13.40 -10.05 -6.11
N THR A 31 14.15 -11.15 -5.91
CA THR A 31 13.82 -12.10 -4.84
C THR A 31 13.96 -11.43 -3.47
N ILE A 32 13.04 -11.72 -2.56
CA ILE A 32 13.07 -11.18 -1.19
C ILE A 32 14.33 -11.66 -0.48
N ASP A 33 14.73 -12.91 -0.68
CA ASP A 33 15.92 -13.47 -0.05
C ASP A 33 17.18 -12.76 -0.54
N ASP A 34 17.35 -12.53 -1.85
CA ASP A 34 18.52 -11.84 -2.36
C ASP A 34 18.58 -10.39 -1.88
N TYR A 35 17.43 -9.70 -1.84
CA TYR A 35 17.35 -8.35 -1.31
C TYR A 35 17.92 -8.27 0.12
N PHE A 36 17.49 -9.15 1.02
CA PHE A 36 17.97 -9.09 2.40
C PHE A 36 19.35 -9.68 2.61
N LEU A 37 19.66 -10.83 1.98
CA LEU A 37 20.92 -11.53 2.21
C LEU A 37 22.10 -10.86 1.52
N HIS A 38 21.88 -10.29 0.33
CA HIS A 38 22.96 -9.68 -0.45
C HIS A 38 22.96 -8.15 -0.31
N HIS A 39 21.85 -7.46 -0.60
CA HIS A 39 21.85 -5.99 -0.55
C HIS A 39 21.92 -5.44 0.87
N LEU A 40 21.20 -6.06 1.81
CA LEU A 40 21.23 -5.64 3.21
C LEU A 40 22.23 -6.44 4.06
N SER A 41 22.90 -7.45 3.48
CA SER A 41 23.90 -8.29 4.15
C SER A 41 23.40 -8.92 5.46
N TRP A 42 22.12 -9.32 5.51
CA TRP A 42 21.55 -9.99 6.68
C TRP A 42 21.92 -11.47 6.74
N SER A 43 22.00 -12.03 7.94
CA SER A 43 22.06 -13.48 8.10
C SER A 43 20.70 -14.13 7.78
N ARG A 44 20.73 -15.40 7.35
CA ARG A 44 19.49 -16.18 7.14
C ARG A 44 18.62 -16.25 8.40
N GLN A 45 19.24 -16.34 9.58
CA GLN A 45 18.52 -16.34 10.86
C GLN A 45 17.78 -15.02 11.10
N LYS A 46 18.44 -13.89 10.83
CA LYS A 46 17.82 -12.56 10.96
C LYS A 46 16.65 -12.40 9.99
N LEU A 47 16.82 -12.82 8.74
CA LEU A 47 15.75 -12.81 7.74
C LEU A 47 14.55 -13.67 8.15
N LYS A 48 14.80 -14.89 8.66
CA LYS A 48 13.74 -15.78 9.15
C LYS A 48 12.95 -15.13 10.31
N GLY A 49 13.66 -14.54 11.27
CA GLY A 49 13.04 -13.83 12.39
C GLY A 49 12.22 -12.61 11.93
N TYR A 50 12.74 -11.85 10.97
CA TYR A 50 12.04 -10.71 10.38
C TYR A 50 10.75 -11.14 9.68
N LYS A 51 10.80 -12.13 8.77
CA LYS A 51 9.62 -12.67 8.08
C LYS A 51 8.54 -13.12 9.08
N ALA A 52 8.92 -13.86 10.13
CA ALA A 52 7.99 -14.30 11.16
C ALA A 52 7.34 -13.13 11.92
N SER A 53 8.12 -12.09 12.26
CA SER A 53 7.62 -10.88 12.93
C SER A 53 6.62 -10.11 12.06
N VAL A 54 6.91 -9.99 10.77
CA VAL A 54 6.03 -9.33 9.80
C VAL A 54 4.71 -10.08 9.64
N VAL A 55 4.74 -11.41 9.45
CA VAL A 55 3.52 -12.24 9.38
C VAL A 55 2.67 -12.10 10.64
N ASN A 56 3.28 -12.20 11.82
CA ASN A 56 2.56 -12.07 13.08
C ASN A 56 1.90 -10.69 13.25
N THR A 57 2.55 -9.64 12.74
CA THR A 57 2.04 -8.27 12.80
C THR A 57 0.89 -8.06 11.81
N ALA A 58 1.04 -8.52 10.57
CA ALA A 58 0.00 -8.44 9.56
C ALA A 58 -1.26 -9.22 9.96
N LYS A 59 -1.10 -10.42 10.53
CA LYS A 59 -2.22 -11.23 11.01
C LYS A 59 -3.05 -10.53 12.08
N ARG A 60 -2.41 -9.78 13.00
CA ARG A 60 -3.14 -8.96 14.00
C ARG A 60 -3.92 -7.80 13.36
N ALA A 61 -3.54 -7.38 12.17
CA ALA A 61 -4.22 -6.37 11.39
C ALA A 61 -5.22 -6.96 10.37
N GLY A 62 -5.44 -8.28 10.38
CA GLY A 62 -6.36 -8.94 9.43
C GLY A 62 -5.78 -9.12 8.02
N VAL A 63 -4.47 -9.00 7.84
CA VAL A 63 -3.79 -9.19 6.55
C VAL A 63 -2.97 -10.47 6.58
N ASP A 64 -3.17 -11.34 5.59
CA ASP A 64 -2.39 -12.54 5.42
C ASP A 64 -1.16 -12.29 4.53
N ILE A 65 0.01 -12.69 5.03
CA ILE A 65 1.27 -12.67 4.27
C ILE A 65 1.76 -14.09 4.14
N ASN A 66 1.94 -14.54 2.89
CA ASN A 66 2.40 -15.89 2.58
C ASN A 66 3.73 -15.84 1.82
N TYR A 67 4.84 -16.05 2.54
CA TYR A 67 6.18 -16.08 1.95
C TYR A 67 6.50 -17.36 1.15
N THR A 68 5.62 -18.37 1.14
CA THR A 68 5.74 -19.50 0.21
C THR A 68 5.32 -19.07 -1.19
N ASN A 69 4.25 -18.29 -1.31
CA ASN A 69 3.80 -17.76 -2.60
C ASN A 69 4.58 -16.50 -2.98
N ARG A 70 4.70 -15.55 -2.04
CA ARG A 70 5.35 -14.26 -2.23
C ARG A 70 6.86 -14.40 -2.01
N THR A 71 7.56 -14.75 -3.07
CA THR A 71 9.04 -14.89 -3.08
C THR A 71 9.74 -13.65 -3.61
N MET A 72 9.01 -12.72 -4.23
CA MET A 72 9.54 -11.55 -4.94
C MET A 72 9.07 -10.23 -4.33
N TYR A 73 9.89 -9.19 -4.50
CA TYR A 73 9.49 -7.80 -4.46
C TYR A 73 9.36 -7.27 -5.89
N PHE A 74 8.20 -6.70 -6.20
CA PHE A 74 7.93 -6.06 -7.49
C PHE A 74 7.81 -4.54 -7.36
N ASN A 75 8.03 -3.84 -8.47
CA ASN A 75 7.82 -2.40 -8.55
C ASN A 75 6.32 -2.07 -8.41
N SER A 76 5.96 -1.09 -7.57
CA SER A 76 4.56 -0.75 -7.28
C SER A 76 4.05 0.50 -8.00
N LYS A 77 4.85 1.11 -8.89
CA LYS A 77 4.49 2.35 -9.59
C LYS A 77 3.14 2.26 -10.31
N ASN A 78 2.94 1.20 -11.08
CA ASN A 78 1.71 1.01 -11.85
C ASN A 78 0.50 0.80 -10.92
N ALA A 79 0.65 -0.01 -9.88
CA ALA A 79 -0.38 -0.15 -8.84
C ALA A 79 -0.74 1.20 -8.19
N HIS A 80 0.24 2.05 -7.88
CA HIS A 80 -0.04 3.38 -7.33
C HIS A 80 -0.77 4.32 -8.30
N LYS A 81 -0.47 4.26 -9.60
CA LYS A 81 -1.23 5.03 -10.60
C LYS A 81 -2.71 4.60 -10.63
N LEU A 82 -2.96 3.30 -10.65
CA LEU A 82 -4.33 2.76 -10.62
C LEU A 82 -5.05 3.11 -9.33
N MET A 83 -4.35 3.15 -8.19
CA MET A 83 -4.90 3.62 -6.91
C MET A 83 -5.32 5.10 -6.94
N LEU A 84 -4.57 5.96 -7.63
CA LEU A 84 -4.95 7.37 -7.81
C LEU A 84 -6.20 7.50 -8.70
N TRP A 85 -6.25 6.75 -9.81
CA TRP A 85 -7.42 6.72 -10.69
C TRP A 85 -8.67 6.13 -10.00
N ALA A 86 -8.51 5.07 -9.21
CA ALA A 86 -9.60 4.47 -8.46
C ALA A 86 -10.23 5.44 -7.47
N LYS A 87 -9.45 6.39 -6.92
CA LYS A 87 -9.97 7.44 -6.04
C LYS A 87 -10.98 8.34 -6.77
N GLU A 88 -10.80 8.62 -8.05
CA GLU A 88 -11.73 9.42 -8.86
C GLU A 88 -13.12 8.75 -8.99
N HIS A 89 -13.18 7.44 -8.73
CA HIS A 89 -14.38 6.61 -8.81
C HIS A 89 -14.87 6.12 -7.43
N ASN A 90 -14.25 6.56 -6.33
CA ASN A 90 -14.49 6.06 -4.96
C ASN A 90 -14.23 4.56 -4.76
N GLU A 91 -13.40 3.95 -5.62
CA GLU A 91 -13.08 2.52 -5.63
C GLU A 91 -11.69 2.21 -5.07
N HIS A 92 -10.96 3.22 -4.57
CA HIS A 92 -9.60 3.05 -4.06
C HIS A 92 -9.52 2.10 -2.86
N ILE A 93 -10.54 2.03 -2.01
CA ILE A 93 -10.56 1.09 -0.87
C ILE A 93 -10.67 -0.36 -1.38
N ALA A 94 -11.64 -0.64 -2.25
CA ALA A 94 -11.82 -1.97 -2.83
C ALA A 94 -10.57 -2.41 -3.61
N LEU A 95 -10.00 -1.52 -4.42
CA LEU A 95 -8.79 -1.83 -5.18
C LEU A 95 -7.57 -2.06 -4.27
N TYR A 96 -7.45 -1.30 -3.16
CA TYR A 96 -6.40 -1.53 -2.17
C TYR A 96 -6.49 -2.92 -1.57
N GLU A 97 -7.68 -3.37 -1.16
CA GLU A 97 -7.88 -4.70 -0.58
C GLU A 97 -7.48 -5.80 -1.56
N VAL A 98 -7.90 -5.68 -2.83
CA VAL A 98 -7.51 -6.62 -3.90
C VAL A 98 -6.00 -6.64 -4.10
N PHE A 99 -5.35 -5.48 -4.20
CA PHE A 99 -3.90 -5.39 -4.40
C PHE A 99 -3.11 -5.93 -3.21
N ILE A 100 -3.56 -5.65 -1.98
CA ILE A 100 -2.90 -6.14 -0.77
C ILE A 100 -2.96 -7.66 -0.73
N ASP A 101 -4.12 -8.28 -0.95
CA ASP A 101 -4.24 -9.74 -0.95
C ASP A 101 -3.40 -10.37 -2.08
N ALA A 102 -3.53 -9.87 -3.31
CA ALA A 102 -2.79 -10.36 -4.46
C ALA A 102 -1.27 -10.30 -4.22
N TYR A 103 -0.76 -9.18 -3.70
CA TYR A 103 0.67 -9.00 -3.52
C TYR A 103 1.22 -9.74 -2.28
N PHE A 104 0.50 -9.72 -1.16
CA PHE A 104 1.01 -10.24 0.11
C PHE A 104 0.71 -11.71 0.34
N SER A 105 -0.47 -12.18 -0.06
CA SER A 105 -0.94 -13.54 0.14
C SER A 105 -0.70 -14.41 -1.11
N GLN A 106 -1.02 -13.88 -2.29
CA GLN A 106 -0.92 -14.66 -3.54
C GLN A 106 0.46 -14.57 -4.21
N GLY A 107 1.27 -13.55 -3.87
CA GLY A 107 2.58 -13.33 -4.47
C GLY A 107 2.53 -12.83 -5.92
N ALA A 108 1.42 -12.19 -6.32
CA ALA A 108 1.21 -11.70 -7.67
C ALA A 108 2.17 -10.56 -8.05
N ASP A 109 2.56 -10.52 -9.32
CA ASP A 109 3.37 -9.45 -9.88
C ASP A 109 2.53 -8.21 -10.19
N ILE A 110 2.48 -7.28 -9.24
CA ILE A 110 1.75 -6.00 -9.38
C ILE A 110 2.49 -4.97 -10.26
N SER A 111 3.61 -5.33 -10.89
CA SER A 111 4.24 -4.51 -11.92
C SER A 111 3.75 -4.86 -13.33
N ASP A 112 3.23 -6.08 -13.51
CA ASP A 112 2.69 -6.60 -14.76
C ASP A 112 1.30 -6.04 -15.06
N VAL A 113 1.11 -5.55 -16.28
CA VAL A 113 -0.11 -4.86 -16.70
C VAL A 113 -1.29 -5.84 -16.85
N GLU A 114 -1.06 -7.06 -17.32
CA GLU A 114 -2.12 -8.07 -17.45
C GLU A 114 -2.59 -8.55 -16.08
N VAL A 115 -1.66 -8.75 -15.13
CA VAL A 115 -2.00 -9.05 -13.73
C VAL A 115 -2.82 -7.92 -13.14
N LEU A 116 -2.37 -6.66 -13.26
CA LEU A 116 -3.12 -5.51 -12.75
C LEU A 116 -4.51 -5.39 -13.38
N THR A 117 -4.64 -5.68 -14.68
CA THR A 117 -5.93 -5.66 -15.39
C THR A 117 -6.90 -6.68 -14.79
N LYS A 118 -6.44 -7.92 -14.55
CA LYS A 118 -7.24 -8.97 -13.90
C LYS A 118 -7.62 -8.64 -12.47
N LEU A 119 -6.76 -7.92 -11.74
CA LEU A 119 -7.05 -7.45 -10.39
C LEU A 119 -8.10 -6.34 -10.39
N VAL A 120 -8.01 -5.37 -11.31
CA VAL A 120 -9.01 -4.31 -11.46
C VAL A 120 -10.39 -4.87 -11.81
N GLN A 121 -10.48 -5.96 -12.58
CA GLN A 121 -11.75 -6.65 -12.87
C GLN A 121 -12.51 -7.17 -11.65
N GLN A 122 -11.85 -7.25 -10.49
CA GLN A 122 -12.47 -7.69 -9.23
C GLN A 122 -13.17 -6.55 -8.49
N THR A 123 -13.03 -5.31 -8.95
CA THR A 123 -13.72 -4.13 -8.42
C THR A 123 -14.79 -3.64 -9.39
N SER A 124 -15.45 -2.51 -9.10
CA SER A 124 -16.44 -1.93 -10.02
C SER A 124 -15.83 -1.11 -11.17
N LEU A 125 -14.49 -1.00 -11.21
CA LEU A 125 -13.76 -0.22 -12.20
C LEU A 125 -13.77 -0.87 -13.58
N ASP A 126 -13.77 -0.04 -14.62
CA ASP A 126 -13.64 -0.51 -16.01
C ASP A 126 -12.20 -0.92 -16.31
N SER A 127 -11.94 -2.23 -16.22
CA SER A 127 -10.61 -2.80 -16.50
C SER A 127 -10.09 -2.52 -17.90
N SER A 128 -10.95 -2.20 -18.87
CA SER A 128 -10.51 -1.86 -20.23
C SER A 128 -9.69 -0.56 -20.27
N GLN A 129 -9.86 0.31 -19.28
CA GLN A 129 -9.13 1.58 -19.16
C GLN A 129 -7.72 1.41 -18.63
N VAL A 130 -7.35 0.26 -18.03
CA VAL A 130 -6.08 0.09 -17.32
C VAL A 130 -4.87 0.47 -18.18
N ASN A 131 -4.84 0.04 -19.44
CA ASN A 131 -3.75 0.39 -20.36
C ASN A 131 -3.66 1.91 -20.58
N ASP A 132 -4.79 2.58 -20.80
CA ASP A 132 -4.83 4.03 -21.02
C ASP A 132 -4.36 4.77 -19.76
N ILE A 133 -4.84 4.37 -18.57
CA ILE A 133 -4.39 4.97 -17.30
C ILE A 133 -2.88 4.85 -17.12
N LEU A 134 -2.29 3.71 -17.48
CA LEU A 134 -0.86 3.47 -17.29
C LEU A 134 0.03 4.18 -18.33
N LEU A 135 -0.47 4.35 -19.56
CA LEU A 135 0.28 4.91 -20.70
C LEU A 135 0.08 6.42 -20.90
N MET A 136 -1.07 6.98 -20.51
CA MET A 136 -1.37 8.39 -20.76
C MET A 136 -0.48 9.32 -19.92
N PRO A 137 0.15 10.35 -20.54
CA PRO A 137 1.03 11.29 -19.83
C PRO A 137 0.37 12.03 -18.66
N GLN A 138 -0.94 12.22 -18.71
CA GLN A 138 -1.71 12.89 -17.66
C GLN A 138 -1.62 12.16 -16.30
N PHE A 139 -1.73 10.83 -16.29
CA PHE A 139 -1.67 10.04 -15.07
C PHE A 139 -0.23 9.92 -14.53
N GLU A 140 0.77 9.93 -15.41
CA GLU A 140 2.17 10.08 -14.98
C GLU A 140 2.39 11.44 -14.29
N ASN A 141 1.82 12.53 -14.83
CA ASN A 141 1.90 13.85 -14.21
C ASN A 141 1.17 13.89 -12.85
N GLN A 142 -0.04 13.33 -12.76
CA GLN A 142 -0.78 13.23 -11.50
C GLN A 142 0.01 12.45 -10.45
N PHE A 143 0.56 11.29 -10.84
CA PHE A 143 1.40 10.47 -9.96
C PHE A 143 2.64 11.22 -9.47
N ARG A 144 3.34 11.92 -10.37
CA ARG A 144 4.49 12.75 -10.02
C ARG A 144 4.13 13.84 -9.02
N MET A 145 3.02 14.55 -9.24
CA MET A 145 2.54 15.59 -8.32
C MET A 145 2.16 15.02 -6.96
N ALA A 146 1.50 13.84 -6.93
CA ALA A 146 1.16 13.16 -5.69
C ALA A 146 2.43 12.76 -4.91
N LYS A 147 3.45 12.21 -5.60
CA LYS A 147 4.75 11.90 -4.98
C LYS A 147 5.45 13.13 -4.40
N GLN A 148 5.45 14.25 -5.12
CA GLN A 148 6.03 15.51 -4.64
C GLN A 148 5.34 16.02 -3.37
N ARG A 149 4.01 15.86 -3.27
CA ARG A 149 3.26 16.22 -2.06
C ARG A 149 3.58 15.31 -0.88
N VAL A 150 3.93 14.04 -1.11
CA VAL A 150 4.33 13.13 -0.04
C VAL A 150 5.77 13.35 0.37
N SER A 151 6.66 13.69 -0.56
CA SER A 151 8.08 13.91 -0.25
C SER A 151 8.32 15.07 0.72
N ILE A 152 7.47 16.10 0.69
CA ILE A 152 7.54 17.23 1.63
C ILE A 152 7.07 16.87 3.06
N LEU A 153 6.46 15.69 3.25
CA LEU A 153 6.01 15.21 4.57
C LEU A 153 7.12 14.49 5.34
N GLU A 154 8.32 14.39 4.77
CA GLU A 154 9.51 13.78 5.40
C GLU A 154 9.26 12.36 5.94
N VAL A 155 8.42 11.59 5.22
CA VAL A 155 8.11 10.20 5.56
C VAL A 155 9.31 9.31 5.20
N ASP A 156 9.94 8.72 6.21
CA ASP A 156 11.08 7.81 6.08
C ASP A 156 10.70 6.32 6.23
N THR A 157 9.51 6.06 6.79
CA THR A 157 9.00 4.73 7.11
C THR A 157 7.50 4.66 6.84
N VAL A 158 6.99 3.47 6.53
CA VAL A 158 5.55 3.24 6.32
C VAL A 158 5.05 2.07 7.16
N PRO A 159 3.75 2.07 7.58
CA PRO A 159 2.73 3.08 7.29
C PRO A 159 2.83 4.35 8.17
N VAL A 160 2.41 5.49 7.62
CA VAL A 160 2.14 6.75 8.35
C VAL A 160 0.70 7.16 8.07
N PHE A 161 0.01 7.62 9.10
CA PHE A 161 -1.36 8.10 9.01
C PHE A 161 -1.38 9.60 9.26
N PHE A 162 -2.22 10.32 8.51
CA PHE A 162 -2.48 11.73 8.71
C PHE A 162 -3.96 11.92 8.99
N ILE A 163 -4.30 12.74 9.98
CA ILE A 163 -5.67 13.21 10.23
C ILE A 163 -5.64 14.74 10.11
N ASN A 164 -6.51 15.32 9.28
CA ASN A 164 -6.56 16.77 9.03
C ASN A 164 -5.18 17.38 8.69
N LYS A 165 -4.39 16.66 7.88
CA LYS A 165 -3.01 17.00 7.47
C LYS A 165 -1.95 16.95 8.58
N VAL A 166 -2.30 16.50 9.78
CA VAL A 166 -1.37 16.30 10.90
C VAL A 166 -0.97 14.82 10.97
N ALA A 167 0.34 14.55 10.98
CA ALA A 167 0.87 13.20 11.12
C ALA A 167 0.51 12.62 12.50
N LEU A 168 0.04 11.38 12.53
CA LEU A 168 -0.15 10.64 13.77
C LEU A 168 1.19 10.12 14.29
N ALA A 169 1.31 10.08 15.61
CA ALA A 169 2.47 9.49 16.27
C ALA A 169 2.61 8.01 15.88
N SER A 170 3.84 7.60 15.55
CA SER A 170 4.16 6.26 15.02
C SER A 170 3.87 5.12 16.00
N ASN A 171 3.63 5.42 17.28
CA ASN A 171 3.22 4.46 18.30
C ASN A 171 1.72 4.10 18.24
N ILE A 172 0.89 4.85 17.51
CA ILE A 172 -0.53 4.53 17.34
C ILE A 172 -0.67 3.37 16.35
N LYS A 173 -0.95 2.18 16.88
CA LYS A 173 -1.01 0.93 16.10
C LYS A 173 -2.24 0.05 16.41
N SER A 174 -3.12 0.49 17.32
CA SER A 174 -4.31 -0.26 17.72
C SER A 174 -5.59 0.43 17.25
N VAL A 175 -6.67 -0.35 17.09
CA VAL A 175 -8.01 0.19 16.76
C VAL A 175 -8.41 1.27 17.76
N VAL A 176 -8.33 0.98 19.07
CA VAL A 176 -8.62 1.94 20.15
C VAL A 176 -7.77 3.20 20.07
N GLY A 177 -6.47 3.07 19.72
CA GLY A 177 -5.59 4.22 19.53
C GLY A 177 -6.04 5.11 18.36
N PHE A 178 -6.44 4.50 17.24
CA PHE A 178 -7.01 5.24 16.11
C PHE A 178 -8.36 5.87 16.44
N GLU A 179 -9.24 5.17 17.17
CA GLU A 179 -10.53 5.72 17.61
C GLU A 179 -10.33 6.99 18.44
N LYS A 180 -9.41 6.94 19.42
CA LYS A 180 -9.06 8.11 20.22
C LYS A 180 -8.54 9.27 19.37
N ALA A 181 -7.63 9.00 18.44
CA ALA A 181 -7.07 10.03 17.56
C ALA A 181 -8.13 10.68 16.67
N LEU A 182 -9.08 9.89 16.14
CA LEU A 182 -10.21 10.38 15.34
C LEU A 182 -11.15 11.25 16.19
N ILE A 183 -11.51 10.80 17.39
CA ILE A 183 -12.35 11.57 18.32
C ILE A 183 -11.71 12.90 18.68
N ASP A 184 -10.41 12.92 18.95
CA ASP A 184 -9.69 14.15 19.30
C ASP A 184 -9.61 15.11 18.10
N ALA A 185 -9.49 14.59 16.88
CA ALA A 185 -9.50 15.40 15.67
C ALA A 185 -10.86 16.02 15.32
N LEU A 186 -11.97 15.40 15.73
CA LEU A 186 -13.33 15.94 15.51
C LEU A 186 -13.69 17.10 16.46
N LYS A 187 -12.94 17.28 17.55
CA LYS A 187 -13.16 18.37 18.51
C LYS A 187 -12.49 19.68 18.11
N ASN A 188 -11.57 19.63 17.15
CA ASN A 188 -10.78 20.76 16.67
C ASN A 188 -11.23 21.17 15.27
#